data_AF-A0A7S3RFT9-F1
#
_entry.id   AF-A0A7S3RFT9-F1
#
_cell.length_a   1.000
_cell.length_b   1.000
_cell.length_c   1.000
_cell.angle_alpha   90.00
_cell.angle_beta   90.00
_cell.angle_gamma   90.00
#
_symmetry.space_group_name_H-M   'P 1'
#
loop_
_entity.id
_entity.type
_entity.pdbx_description
1 polymer ?
#
loop_
_entity_poly.entity_id
_entity_poly.type
_entity_poly.pdbx_seq_one_letter_code
_entity_poly.pdbx_strand_id
1 'polypeptide(L)'
;GRRLVCSNGRLSEFVIALGERLGGGLVRAGGAGNKALLLLEGEASCYIQDRGVSRWDSCAAQAVLEAHGGCFAKLAAVAAEPGSRASYTYLASATNADFEPGLAALTPYNARAPPPPGGADAPPPLATSAEQLKPYSNTCGLFALPPSEMANLEEYRQAVREAAARHPPAYD
;
A
#
# COMPACT_ATOMS: atom_id res chain seq x y z
N GLY A 1 -5.11 -7.79 -20.28
CA GLY A 1 -5.01 -7.93 -18.82
C GLY A 1 -4.98 -6.56 -18.17
N ARG A 2 -5.02 -6.48 -16.85
CA ARG A 2 -5.02 -5.22 -16.08
C ARG A 2 -3.60 -4.83 -15.69
N ARG A 3 -3.21 -3.60 -16.00
CA ARG A 3 -1.86 -3.08 -15.75
C ARG A 3 -1.72 -2.64 -14.30
N LEU A 4 -0.77 -3.20 -13.56
CA LEU A 4 -0.49 -2.81 -12.18
C LEU A 4 0.64 -1.77 -12.16
N VAL A 5 0.38 -0.56 -11.64
CA VAL A 5 1.43 0.43 -11.41
C VAL A 5 2.12 0.19 -10.07
N CYS A 6 3.45 0.16 -10.07
CA CYS A 6 4.29 -0.09 -8.91
C CYS A 6 5.52 0.82 -8.89
N SER A 7 6.24 0.83 -7.77
CA SER A 7 7.48 1.60 -7.61
C SER A 7 8.64 1.05 -8.46
N ASN A 8 9.60 1.91 -8.80
CA ASN A 8 10.75 1.55 -9.65
C ASN A 8 11.72 0.55 -8.99
N GLY A 9 11.82 0.56 -7.66
CA GLY A 9 12.76 -0.24 -6.91
C GLY A 9 12.46 -1.74 -6.90
N ARG A 10 13.13 -2.46 -5.99
CA ARG A 10 12.89 -3.89 -5.77
C ARG A 10 11.43 -4.10 -5.37
N LEU A 11 10.75 -5.01 -6.07
CA LEU A 11 9.38 -5.42 -5.78
C LEU A 11 9.38 -6.59 -4.80
N SER A 12 8.33 -6.70 -4.00
CA SER A 12 8.05 -7.90 -3.22
C SER A 12 7.50 -9.00 -4.12
N GLU A 13 7.58 -10.24 -3.65
CA GLU A 13 6.94 -11.39 -4.31
C GLU A 13 5.42 -11.21 -4.39
N PHE A 14 4.81 -10.56 -3.40
CA PHE A 14 3.40 -10.19 -3.42
C PHE A 14 3.03 -9.33 -4.64
N VAL A 15 3.76 -8.25 -4.90
CA VAL A 15 3.48 -7.35 -6.04
C VAL A 15 3.69 -8.06 -7.37
N ILE A 16 4.72 -8.92 -7.47
CA ILE A 16 4.98 -9.74 -8.66
C ILE A 16 3.82 -10.71 -8.91
N ALA A 17 3.45 -11.50 -7.90
CA ALA A 17 2.39 -12.50 -7.98
C ALA A 17 1.03 -11.88 -8.29
N LEU A 18 0.76 -10.67 -7.78
CA LEU A 18 -0.45 -9.91 -8.10
C LEU A 18 -0.43 -9.40 -9.54
N GLY A 19 0.71 -8.88 -10.02
CA GLY A 19 0.87 -8.45 -11.42
C GLY A 19 0.63 -9.60 -12.42
N GLU A 20 1.19 -10.78 -12.13
CA GLU A 20 0.95 -12.00 -12.90
C GLU A 20 -0.54 -12.40 -12.88
N ARG A 21 -1.17 -12.34 -11.71
CA ARG A 21 -2.59 -12.66 -11.53
C ARG A 21 -3.53 -11.73 -12.31
N LEU A 22 -3.14 -10.47 -12.48
CA LEU A 22 -3.89 -9.46 -13.24
C LEU A 22 -3.62 -9.54 -14.76
N GLY A 23 -2.49 -10.12 -15.16
CA GLY A 23 -2.17 -10.48 -16.55
C GLY A 23 -2.01 -9.31 -17.52
N GLY A 24 -1.88 -8.07 -17.03
CA GLY A 24 -1.64 -6.88 -17.87
C GLY A 24 -0.20 -6.35 -17.81
N GLY A 25 0.66 -6.94 -16.98
CA GLY A 25 2.04 -6.50 -16.79
C GLY A 25 2.17 -5.38 -15.75
N LEU A 26 3.42 -4.98 -15.50
CA LEU A 26 3.81 -4.00 -14.50
C LEU A 26 4.18 -2.67 -15.15
N VAL A 27 3.63 -1.57 -14.63
CA VAL A 27 4.01 -0.20 -15.00
C VAL A 27 4.87 0.36 -13.88
N ARG A 28 6.16 0.57 -14.14
CA ARG A 28 7.09 1.09 -13.12
C ARG A 28 7.09 2.62 -13.14
N ALA A 29 6.78 3.25 -12.00
CA ALA A 29 6.82 4.70 -11.88
C ALA A 29 7.27 5.19 -10.48
N GLY A 30 8.00 6.31 -10.48
CA GLY A 30 8.36 7.07 -9.27
C GLY A 30 7.27 8.06 -8.87
N GLY A 31 7.21 8.40 -7.58
CA GLY A 31 6.25 9.36 -7.02
C GLY A 31 4.85 8.78 -6.83
N ALA A 32 4.23 9.00 -5.67
CA ALA A 32 2.87 8.52 -5.40
C ALA A 32 1.81 9.30 -6.20
N GLY A 33 1.98 10.63 -6.33
CA GLY A 33 1.12 11.46 -7.18
C GLY A 33 1.13 11.04 -8.65
N ASN A 34 2.32 10.86 -9.24
CA ASN A 34 2.46 10.39 -10.62
C ASN A 34 1.78 9.01 -10.83
N LYS A 35 1.96 8.06 -9.90
CA LYS A 35 1.28 6.77 -9.98
C LYS A 35 -0.25 6.88 -9.95
N ALA A 36 -0.81 7.80 -9.16
CA ALA A 36 -2.25 8.05 -9.16
C ALA A 36 -2.73 8.72 -10.45
N LEU A 37 -1.96 9.65 -11.01
CA LEU A 37 -2.27 10.29 -12.30
C LEU A 37 -2.25 9.28 -13.46
N LEU A 38 -1.31 8.33 -13.48
CA LEU A 38 -1.30 7.24 -14.46
C LEU A 38 -2.59 6.39 -14.43
N LEU A 39 -3.26 6.27 -13.27
CA LEU A 39 -4.57 5.63 -13.20
C LEU A 39 -5.64 6.47 -13.90
N LEU A 40 -5.67 7.78 -13.64
CA LEU A 40 -6.65 8.71 -14.21
C LEU A 40 -6.45 8.94 -15.71
N GLU A 41 -5.22 8.89 -16.19
CA GLU A 41 -4.86 9.01 -17.60
C GLU A 41 -5.10 7.70 -18.39
N GLY A 42 -5.49 6.61 -17.72
CA GLY A 42 -5.75 5.32 -18.35
C GLY A 42 -4.50 4.49 -18.64
N GLU A 43 -3.34 4.90 -18.11
CA GLU A 43 -2.07 4.21 -18.29
C GLU A 43 -1.85 3.03 -17.34
N ALA A 44 -2.66 2.92 -16.29
CA ALA A 44 -2.69 1.75 -15.41
C ALA A 44 -4.11 1.48 -14.87
N SER A 45 -4.33 0.25 -14.44
CA SER A 45 -5.63 -0.23 -13.96
C SER A 45 -5.72 -0.27 -12.43
N CYS A 46 -4.60 -0.44 -11.72
CA CYS A 46 -4.55 -0.36 -10.27
C CYS A 46 -3.17 0.11 -9.77
N TYR A 47 -3.14 0.74 -8.60
CA TYR A 47 -1.92 1.13 -7.90
C TYR A 47 -1.80 0.38 -6.58
N ILE A 48 -0.70 -0.36 -6.43
CA ILE A 48 -0.33 -1.08 -5.22
C ILE A 48 0.99 -0.53 -4.68
N GLN A 49 1.01 -0.20 -3.40
CA GLN A 49 2.23 0.04 -2.62
C GLN A 49 2.14 -0.79 -1.36
N ASP A 50 2.89 -1.88 -1.26
CA ASP A 50 2.88 -2.76 -0.10
C ASP A 50 3.93 -2.41 0.95
N ARG A 51 4.57 -1.25 0.80
CA ARG A 51 5.52 -0.66 1.75
C ARG A 51 4.96 0.58 2.42
N GLY A 52 5.59 0.99 3.51
CA GLY A 52 5.29 2.24 4.18
C GLY A 52 5.53 3.47 3.31
N VAL A 53 4.63 4.45 3.40
CA VAL A 53 4.79 5.79 2.81
C VAL A 53 4.49 6.87 3.84
N SER A 54 4.91 8.11 3.60
CA SER A 54 4.50 9.20 4.47
C SER A 54 3.10 9.68 4.08
N ARG A 55 2.36 10.26 5.04
CA ARG A 55 1.03 10.85 4.78
C ARG A 55 1.05 11.88 3.64
N TRP A 56 2.10 12.71 3.56
CA TRP A 56 2.23 13.71 2.49
C TRP A 56 2.49 13.10 1.10
N ASP A 57 3.02 11.89 1.02
CA ASP A 57 3.19 11.21 -0.27
C ASP A 57 1.82 10.76 -0.83
N SER A 58 0.87 10.43 0.06
CA SER A 58 -0.41 9.81 -0.31
C SER A 58 -1.60 10.75 -0.29
N CYS A 59 -1.63 11.80 0.55
CA CYS A 59 -2.83 12.59 0.80
C CYS A 59 -3.39 13.26 -0.46
N ALA A 60 -2.54 13.92 -1.25
CA ALA A 60 -2.96 14.58 -2.49
C ALA A 60 -3.40 13.56 -3.54
N ALA A 61 -2.67 12.44 -3.66
CA ALA A 61 -2.99 11.36 -4.58
C ALA A 61 -4.36 10.73 -4.28
N GLN A 62 -4.63 10.46 -2.99
CA GLN A 62 -5.93 9.99 -2.53
C GLN A 62 -7.04 10.99 -2.87
N ALA A 63 -6.90 12.25 -2.45
CA ALA A 63 -7.92 13.27 -2.64
C ALA A 63 -8.27 13.46 -4.13
N VAL A 64 -7.26 13.52 -5.01
CA VAL A 64 -7.46 13.65 -6.46
C VAL A 64 -8.16 12.43 -7.05
N LEU A 65 -7.73 11.21 -6.68
CA LEU A 65 -8.30 9.98 -7.22
C LEU A 65 -9.77 9.79 -6.77
N GLU A 66 -10.06 10.04 -5.50
CA GLU A 66 -11.42 9.92 -4.94
C GLU A 66 -12.35 11.00 -5.49
N ALA A 67 -11.85 12.22 -5.74
CA ALA A 67 -12.64 13.28 -6.37
C ALA A 67 -13.11 12.93 -7.80
N HIS A 68 -12.40 12.05 -8.50
CA HIS A 68 -12.82 11.55 -9.81
C HIS A 68 -13.75 10.32 -9.73
N GLY A 69 -14.04 9.82 -8.52
CA GLY A 69 -14.86 8.63 -8.31
C GLY A 69 -14.06 7.32 -8.22
N GLY A 70 -12.74 7.39 -8.06
CA GLY A 70 -11.90 6.23 -7.77
C GLY A 70 -11.97 5.81 -6.31
N CYS A 71 -11.09 4.89 -5.90
CA CYS A 71 -10.94 4.55 -4.50
C CYS A 71 -9.47 4.53 -4.07
N PHE A 72 -9.27 4.83 -2.80
CA PHE A 72 -7.99 4.68 -2.10
C PHE A 72 -8.24 4.00 -0.76
N ALA A 73 -7.48 2.96 -0.45
CA ALA A 73 -7.67 2.17 0.78
C ALA A 73 -6.34 1.63 1.31
N LYS A 74 -6.35 1.25 2.59
CA LYS A 74 -5.29 0.45 3.21
C LYS A 74 -5.24 -0.91 2.52
N LEU A 75 -4.06 -1.33 2.07
CA LEU A 75 -3.87 -2.65 1.46
C LEU A 75 -4.20 -3.77 2.45
N ALA A 76 -3.79 -3.61 3.71
CA ALA A 76 -4.06 -4.59 4.77
C ALA A 76 -5.55 -4.88 4.95
N ALA A 77 -6.39 -3.84 4.89
CA ALA A 77 -7.83 -3.97 4.99
C ALA A 77 -8.42 -4.74 3.79
N VAL A 78 -7.93 -4.47 2.58
CA VAL A 78 -8.34 -5.18 1.36
C VAL A 78 -7.90 -6.66 1.38
N ALA A 79 -6.73 -6.94 1.96
CA ALA A 79 -6.18 -8.28 2.06
C ALA A 79 -6.85 -9.12 3.18
N ALA A 80 -7.35 -8.50 4.24
CA ALA A 80 -7.91 -9.20 5.40
C ALA A 80 -9.38 -9.59 5.21
N GLU A 81 -10.25 -8.66 4.80
CA GLU A 81 -11.70 -8.87 4.82
C GLU A 81 -12.39 -8.47 3.50
N PRO A 82 -13.30 -9.31 2.97
CA PRO A 82 -14.17 -8.93 1.85
C PRO A 82 -14.96 -7.66 2.19
N GLY A 83 -15.07 -6.74 1.22
CA GLY A 83 -15.84 -5.50 1.39
C GLY A 83 -15.14 -4.36 2.13
N SER A 84 -14.03 -4.59 2.83
CA SER A 84 -13.35 -3.54 3.61
C SER A 84 -12.82 -2.39 2.75
N ARG A 85 -12.99 -1.15 3.23
CA ARG A 85 -12.51 0.11 2.62
C ARG A 85 -11.86 1.02 3.66
N ALA A 86 -11.11 0.45 4.60
CA ALA A 86 -10.45 1.27 5.61
C ALA A 86 -9.51 2.28 4.90
N SER A 87 -9.77 3.56 5.12
CA SER A 87 -8.95 4.65 4.62
C SER A 87 -7.95 5.08 5.69
N TYR A 88 -6.88 5.78 5.29
CA TYR A 88 -5.96 6.39 6.24
C TYR A 88 -6.59 7.64 6.86
N THR A 89 -6.22 7.95 8.10
CA THR A 89 -6.54 9.25 8.69
C THR A 89 -5.39 10.23 8.49
N TYR A 90 -5.73 11.48 8.15
CA TYR A 90 -4.78 12.58 8.03
C TYR A 90 -4.82 13.52 9.23
N LEU A 91 -5.58 13.17 10.27
CA LEU A 91 -5.65 13.95 11.51
C LEU A 91 -4.31 13.92 12.25
N ALA A 92 -3.94 15.09 12.78
CA ALA A 92 -2.78 15.21 13.65
C ALA A 92 -2.99 14.33 14.90
N SER A 93 -1.95 13.58 15.28
CA SER A 93 -1.99 12.65 16.40
C SER A 93 -0.61 12.52 17.04
N ALA A 94 -0.57 12.24 18.34
CA ALA A 94 0.66 12.05 19.08
C ALA A 94 1.32 10.69 18.79
N THR A 95 0.54 9.69 18.37
CA THR A 95 0.94 8.31 18.05
C THR A 95 0.42 7.93 16.65
N ASN A 96 0.87 6.80 16.09
CA ASN A 96 0.39 6.36 14.79
C ASN A 96 -1.08 5.92 14.85
N ALA A 97 -1.98 6.73 14.30
CA ALA A 97 -3.42 6.50 14.35
C ALA A 97 -3.92 5.37 13.42
N ASP A 98 -3.06 4.90 12.52
CA ASP A 98 -3.36 3.82 11.57
C ASP A 98 -2.56 2.56 11.90
N PHE A 99 -2.12 2.42 13.14
CA PHE A 99 -1.33 1.29 13.61
C PHE A 99 -2.13 -0.01 13.59
N GLU A 100 -1.59 -1.03 12.94
CA GLU A 100 -2.08 -2.40 12.96
C GLU A 100 -1.04 -3.28 13.67
N PRO A 101 -1.35 -3.84 14.85
CA PRO A 101 -0.42 -4.64 15.64
C PRO A 101 0.17 -5.81 14.86
N GLY A 102 1.51 -5.92 14.85
CA GLY A 102 2.21 -7.03 14.20
C GLY A 102 2.18 -7.00 12.67
N LEU A 103 1.70 -5.93 12.04
CA LEU A 103 1.66 -5.81 10.59
C LEU A 103 2.97 -5.30 10.01
N ALA A 104 3.41 -4.12 10.45
CA ALA A 104 4.51 -3.40 9.82
C ALA A 104 5.85 -3.66 10.50
N ALA A 105 6.91 -3.82 9.71
CA ALA A 105 8.26 -3.89 10.22
C ALA A 105 8.79 -2.50 10.60
N LEU A 106 9.63 -2.43 11.63
CA LEU A 106 10.32 -1.20 12.01
C LEU A 106 11.48 -0.93 11.05
N THR A 107 11.40 0.19 10.32
CA THR A 107 12.44 0.63 9.37
C THR A 107 12.92 2.03 9.72
N PRO A 108 14.11 2.45 9.23
CA PRO A 108 14.61 3.82 9.45
C PRO A 108 13.64 4.91 9.00
N TYR A 109 12.77 4.58 8.03
CA TYR A 109 11.80 5.52 7.46
C TYR A 109 10.56 5.66 8.34
N ASN A 110 10.08 4.58 8.97
CA ASN A 110 8.82 4.58 9.73
C ASN A 110 8.99 4.61 11.26
N ALA A 111 10.13 4.18 11.80
CA ALA A 111 10.34 4.07 13.24
C ALA A 111 10.69 5.41 13.88
N ARG A 112 10.25 5.65 15.12
CA ARG A 112 10.62 6.84 15.91
C ARG A 112 12.03 6.79 16.45
N ALA A 113 12.43 5.62 16.88
CA ALA A 113 13.77 5.32 17.33
C ALA A 113 14.41 4.36 16.32
N PRO A 114 15.73 4.39 16.14
CA PRO A 114 16.42 3.38 15.36
C PRO A 114 16.02 1.98 15.84
N PRO A 115 15.58 1.08 14.94
CA PRO A 115 15.29 -0.30 15.33
C PRO A 115 16.56 -0.91 15.92
N PRO A 116 16.44 -1.84 16.89
CA PRO A 116 17.60 -2.53 17.43
C PRO A 116 18.39 -3.18 16.27
N PRO A 117 19.73 -3.15 16.31
CA PRO A 117 20.54 -3.76 15.26
C PRO A 117 20.20 -5.25 15.18
N GLY A 118 19.68 -5.66 14.02
CA GLY A 118 19.52 -7.08 13.70
C GLY A 118 20.87 -7.70 13.36
N GLY A 119 20.94 -9.03 13.38
CA GLY A 119 22.00 -9.73 12.65
C GLY A 119 21.94 -9.34 11.16
N ALA A 120 23.07 -9.42 10.46
CA ALA A 120 23.17 -8.97 9.05
C ALA A 120 22.09 -9.55 8.13
N ASP A 121 21.54 -10.73 8.47
CA ASP A 121 20.52 -11.46 7.70
C ASP A 121 19.16 -11.57 8.39
N ALA A 122 18.97 -10.95 9.57
CA ALA A 122 17.71 -11.04 10.30
C ALA A 122 16.68 -10.03 9.76
N PRO A 123 15.40 -10.43 9.57
CA PRO A 123 14.36 -9.48 9.19
C PRO A 123 14.16 -8.42 10.28
N PRO A 124 13.79 -7.19 9.90
CA PRO A 124 13.47 -6.14 10.86
C PRO A 124 12.34 -6.57 11.82
N PRO A 125 12.40 -6.19 13.10
CA PRO A 125 11.35 -6.53 14.06
C PRO A 125 10.03 -5.84 13.70
N LEU A 126 8.91 -6.53 13.95
CA LEU A 126 7.57 -5.97 13.76
C LEU A 126 7.25 -4.95 14.86
N ALA A 127 6.52 -3.90 14.50
CA ALA A 127 5.99 -2.93 15.45
C ALA A 127 4.92 -3.57 16.33
N THR A 128 5.06 -3.42 17.65
CA THR A 128 4.14 -3.95 18.66
C THR A 128 3.29 -2.86 19.31
N SER A 129 3.59 -1.59 19.05
CA SER A 129 2.85 -0.43 19.58
C SER A 129 2.86 0.76 18.62
N ALA A 130 1.83 1.60 18.68
CA ALA A 130 1.69 2.79 17.84
C ALA A 130 2.76 3.87 18.14
N GLU A 131 3.36 3.82 19.32
CA GLU A 131 4.41 4.70 19.81
C GLU A 131 5.76 4.44 19.12
N GLN A 132 6.00 3.22 18.65
CA GLN A 132 7.23 2.87 17.94
C GLN A 132 7.29 3.47 16.53
N LEU A 133 6.13 3.78 15.95
CA LEU A 133 6.01 4.35 14.61
C LEU A 133 5.87 5.88 14.67
N LYS A 134 6.45 6.54 13.66
CA LYS A 134 6.23 7.97 13.41
C LYS A 134 4.72 8.20 13.18
N PRO A 135 4.12 9.26 13.77
CA PRO A 135 2.68 9.51 13.64
C PRO A 135 2.20 9.66 12.20
N TYR A 136 3.08 10.11 11.30
CA TYR A 136 2.76 10.43 9.92
C TYR A 136 3.02 9.27 8.94
N SER A 137 3.44 8.11 9.42
CA SER A 137 3.75 6.96 8.55
C SER A 137 2.50 6.15 8.26
N ASN A 138 2.19 5.96 6.99
CA ASN A 138 1.15 5.05 6.51
C ASN A 138 1.80 3.69 6.28
N THR A 139 1.59 2.73 7.19
CA THR A 139 2.32 1.45 7.22
C THR A 139 1.51 0.23 6.77
N CYS A 140 0.21 0.40 6.48
CA CYS A 140 -0.69 -0.68 6.09
C CYS A 140 -0.74 -0.93 4.58
N GLY A 141 0.25 -0.44 3.83
CA GLY A 141 0.25 -0.39 2.37
C GLY A 141 -0.92 0.41 1.77
N LEU A 142 -1.02 0.41 0.46
CA LEU A 142 -1.94 1.22 -0.33
C LEU A 142 -2.53 0.37 -1.46
N PHE A 143 -3.84 0.45 -1.59
CA PHE A 143 -4.62 -0.06 -2.71
C PHE A 143 -5.39 1.10 -3.34
N ALA A 144 -5.28 1.27 -4.65
CA ALA A 144 -6.00 2.32 -5.36
C ALA A 144 -6.51 1.86 -6.73
N LEU A 145 -7.74 2.27 -7.07
CA LEU A 145 -8.37 2.03 -8.37
C LEU A 145 -8.90 3.35 -8.97
N PRO A 146 -8.77 3.53 -10.30
CA PRO A 146 -9.44 4.61 -11.00
C PRO A 146 -10.95 4.36 -11.13
N PRO A 147 -11.73 5.41 -11.46
CA PRO A 147 -13.17 5.30 -11.70
C PRO A 147 -13.52 4.25 -12.76
N SER A 148 -12.69 4.13 -13.79
CA SER A 148 -12.85 3.16 -14.90
C SER A 148 -12.81 1.70 -14.46
N GLU A 149 -12.23 1.41 -13.30
CA GLU A 149 -12.05 0.04 -12.78
C GLU A 149 -12.93 -0.24 -11.54
N MET A 150 -13.71 0.73 -11.07
CA MET A 150 -14.54 0.58 -9.87
C MET A 150 -15.61 -0.50 -10.01
N ALA A 151 -16.13 -0.74 -11.23
CA ALA A 151 -17.06 -1.84 -11.48
C ALA A 151 -16.45 -3.23 -11.22
N ASN A 152 -15.12 -3.34 -11.25
CA ASN A 152 -14.36 -4.57 -11.06
C ASN A 152 -13.75 -4.67 -9.65
N LEU A 153 -14.11 -3.79 -8.72
CA LEU A 153 -13.46 -3.66 -7.41
C LEU A 153 -13.31 -5.01 -6.69
N GLU A 154 -14.35 -5.85 -6.68
CA GLU A 154 -14.29 -7.13 -5.96
C GLU A 154 -13.33 -8.14 -6.62
N GLU A 155 -13.18 -8.11 -7.95
CA GLU A 155 -12.19 -8.93 -8.64
C GLU A 155 -10.76 -8.55 -8.25
N TYR A 156 -10.47 -7.25 -8.09
CA TYR A 156 -9.17 -6.78 -7.61
C TYR A 156 -8.92 -7.20 -6.16
N ARG A 157 -9.93 -7.09 -5.30
CA ARG A 157 -9.81 -7.51 -3.89
C ARG A 157 -9.56 -9.01 -3.79
N GLN A 158 -10.27 -9.81 -4.60
CA GLN A 158 -10.03 -11.24 -4.69
C GLN A 158 -8.59 -11.53 -5.16
N ALA A 159 -8.12 -10.87 -6.22
CA ALA A 159 -6.75 -11.03 -6.70
C ALA A 159 -5.69 -10.65 -5.63
N VAL A 160 -5.94 -9.57 -4.87
CA VAL A 160 -5.10 -9.17 -3.73
C VAL A 160 -5.05 -10.27 -2.67
N ARG A 161 -6.20 -10.83 -2.27
CA ARG A 161 -6.27 -11.91 -1.27
C ARG A 161 -5.57 -13.17 -1.75
N GLU A 162 -5.76 -13.56 -3.00
CA GLU A 162 -5.09 -14.73 -3.61
C GLU A 162 -3.58 -14.55 -3.73
N ALA A 163 -3.10 -13.33 -4.01
CA ALA A 163 -1.68 -13.02 -4.00
C ALA A 163 -1.11 -13.02 -2.57
N ALA A 164 -1.80 -12.38 -1.62
CA ALA A 164 -1.41 -12.29 -0.22
C ALA A 164 -1.34 -13.66 0.48
N ALA A 165 -2.24 -14.58 0.12
CA ALA A 165 -2.25 -15.95 0.63
C ALA A 165 -1.02 -16.77 0.18
N ARG A 166 -0.44 -16.44 -0.98
CA ARG A 166 0.79 -17.08 -1.49
C ARG A 166 2.04 -16.40 -0.98
N HIS A 167 2.06 -15.07 -1.04
CA HIS A 167 3.16 -14.21 -0.61
C HIS A 167 2.59 -13.05 0.19
N PRO A 168 2.81 -12.99 1.52
CA PRO A 168 2.37 -11.87 2.32
C PRO A 168 2.94 -10.54 1.80
N PRO A 169 2.17 -9.44 1.81
CA PRO A 169 2.70 -8.11 1.47
C PRO A 169 3.82 -7.70 2.45
N ALA A 170 4.79 -6.90 1.99
CA ALA A 170 6.02 -6.67 2.74
C ALA A 170 5.83 -5.84 4.03
N TYR A 171 5.03 -4.78 3.96
CA TYR A 171 4.77 -3.81 5.04
C TYR A 171 6.05 -3.26 5.72
N ASP A 172 7.15 -3.10 4.98
CA ASP A 172 8.42 -2.49 5.42
C ASP A 172 8.51 -0.97 5.14
#